data_AF-A0AA38H0X1-F1
#
_entry.id   AF-A0AA38H0X1-F1
#
_cell.length_a   1.000
_cell.length_b   1.000
_cell.length_c   1.000
_cell.angle_alpha   90.00
_cell.angle_beta   90.00
_cell.angle_gamma   90.00
#
_symmetry.space_group_name_H-M   'P 1'
#
loop_
_entity.id
_entity.type
_entity.pdbx_description
1 polymer ?
#
loop_
_entity_poly.entity_id
_entity_poly.type
_entity_poly.pdbx_seq_one_letter_code
_entity_poly.pdbx_strand_id
1 'polypeptide(L)' 'DPGLGKSQLLQASASVAPRGIYVCGNTTTNAGLTVAVIKDAMTGDYAFEA' A
#
# COMPACT_ATOMS: atom_id res chain seq x y z
N ASP A 1 -17.85 -16.67 8.89
CA ASP A 1 -18.58 -16.37 7.64
C ASP A 1 -17.78 -15.62 6.58
N PRO A 2 -17.50 -16.34 5.49
CA PRO A 2 -17.29 -15.76 4.15
C PRO A 2 -18.53 -14.98 3.68
N GLY A 3 -18.35 -13.96 2.85
CA GLY A 3 -19.46 -13.26 2.20
C GLY A 3 -20.12 -12.11 2.99
N LEU A 4 -19.70 -11.82 4.23
CA LEU A 4 -20.27 -10.73 5.05
C LEU A 4 -19.83 -9.30 4.65
N GLY A 5 -19.25 -9.11 3.46
CA GLY A 5 -18.86 -7.78 2.98
C GLY A 5 -17.75 -7.06 3.78
N LYS A 6 -16.94 -7.79 4.57
CA LYS A 6 -15.84 -7.21 5.38
C LYS A 6 -14.85 -6.38 4.54
N SER A 7 -14.49 -6.86 3.35
CA SER A 7 -13.62 -6.13 2.42
C SER A 7 -14.28 -4.87 1.88
N GLN A 8 -15.58 -4.94 1.57
CA GLN A 8 -16.37 -3.80 1.11
C GLN A 8 -16.45 -2.69 2.17
N LEU A 9 -16.55 -3.05 3.45
CA LEU A 9 -16.49 -2.09 4.56
C LEU A 9 -15.16 -1.33 4.57
N LEU A 10 -14.03 -2.04 4.46
CA LEU A 10 -12.71 -1.41 4.45
C LEU A 10 -12.49 -0.52 3.22
N GLN A 11 -12.93 -0.99 2.04
CA GLN A 11 -12.85 -0.21 0.80
C GLN A 11 -13.72 1.05 0.86
N ALA A 12 -14.93 0.96 1.40
CA ALA A 12 -15.81 2.12 1.60
C ALA A 12 -15.24 3.10 2.63
N SER A 13 -14.63 2.60 3.71
CA SER A 13 -13.95 3.45 4.69
C SER A 13 -12.77 4.21 4.06
N ALA A 14 -11.95 3.53 3.27
CA ALA A 14 -10.82 4.13 2.56
C ALA A 14 -11.27 5.16 1.51
N SER A 15 -12.41 4.96 0.84
CA SER A 15 -12.92 5.91 -0.15
C SER A 15 -13.52 7.18 0.46
N VAL A 16 -14.04 7.11 1.69
CA VAL A 16 -14.54 8.26 2.44
C VAL A 16 -13.39 9.07 3.05
N ALA A 17 -12.32 8.42 3.45
CA ALA A 17 -11.16 9.09 4.04
C ALA A 17 -10.36 9.84 2.96
N PRO A 18 -10.14 11.16 3.09
CA PRO A 18 -9.49 11.98 2.05
C PRO A 18 -8.02 11.61 1.75
N ARG A 19 -7.40 10.81 2.62
CA ARG A 19 -6.02 10.29 2.47
C ARG A 19 -5.93 8.80 2.81
N GLY A 20 -7.05 8.08 2.76
CA GLY A 20 -7.09 6.65 3.07
C GLY A 20 -6.52 5.84 1.91
N ILE A 21 -5.62 4.89 2.21
CA ILE A 21 -5.12 3.93 1.23
C ILE A 21 -5.47 2.53 1.73
N TYR A 22 -6.25 1.80 0.93
CA TYR A 22 -6.55 0.40 1.18
C TYR A 22 -5.50 -0.49 0.52
N VAL A 23 -4.99 -1.45 1.27
CA VAL A 23 -3.91 -2.33 0.85
C VAL A 23 -4.20 -3.76 1.30
N CYS A 24 -4.01 -4.73 0.41
CA CYS A 24 -4.18 -6.15 0.73
C CYS A 24 -2.84 -6.77 1.17
N GLY A 25 -2.81 -7.43 2.32
CA GLY A 25 -1.58 -7.98 2.90
C GLY A 25 -0.86 -9.00 2.00
N ASN A 26 -1.59 -9.75 1.16
CA ASN A 26 -0.99 -10.73 0.26
C ASN A 26 -0.24 -10.10 -0.93
N THR A 27 -0.51 -8.84 -1.24
CA THR A 27 0.11 -8.11 -2.37
C THR A 27 1.19 -7.15 -1.91
N THR A 28 1.63 -7.21 -0.64
CA THR A 28 2.55 -6.24 -0.05
C THR A 28 3.73 -6.84 0.67
N THR A 29 4.78 -6.03 0.84
CA THR A 29 5.98 -6.36 1.60
C THR A 29 6.14 -5.39 2.77
N ASN A 30 6.88 -5.80 3.80
CA ASN A 30 7.14 -4.94 4.95
C ASN A 30 7.86 -3.64 4.56
N ALA A 31 8.81 -3.70 3.61
CA ALA A 31 9.50 -2.54 3.09
C ALA A 31 8.54 -1.62 2.30
N GLY A 32 7.66 -2.17 1.46
CA GLY A 32 6.69 -1.39 0.70
C GLY A 32 5.56 -0.76 1.52
N LEU A 33 5.37 -1.19 2.78
CA LEU A 33 4.46 -0.53 3.74
C LEU A 33 5.15 0.56 4.56
N THR A 34 6.47 0.62 4.52
CA THR A 34 7.28 1.55 5.32
C THR A 34 8.10 2.43 4.40
N VAL A 35 9.33 2.03 4.09
CA VAL A 35 10.22 2.71 3.15
C VAL A 35 11.00 1.63 2.41
N ALA A 36 11.07 1.75 1.09
CA ALA A 36 11.91 0.93 0.23
C ALA A 36 13.12 1.72 -0.28
N VAL A 37 14.22 1.04 -0.55
CA VAL A 37 15.38 1.63 -1.22
C VAL A 37 15.38 1.17 -2.67
N ILE A 38 15.34 2.12 -3.59
CA ILE A 38 15.39 1.87 -5.03
C ILE A 38 16.70 2.39 -5.61
N LYS A 39 17.22 1.70 -6.63
CA LYS A 39 18.34 2.20 -7.42
C LYS A 39 17.79 2.94 -8.62
N ASP A 40 18.11 4.22 -8.74
CA ASP A 40 17.70 5.03 -9.89
C ASP A 40 18.49 4.58 -11.13
N ALA A 41 17.76 4.22 -12.19
CA ALA A 41 18.35 3.78 -13.46
C ALA A 41 19.03 4.91 -14.23
N MET A 42 18.66 6.17 -13.98
CA MET A 42 19.19 7.34 -14.69
C MET A 42 20.49 7.86 -14.07
N THR A 43 20.57 7.89 -12.73
CA THR A 43 21.72 8.43 -12.01
C THR A 43 22.66 7.34 -11.46
N GLY A 44 22.15 6.11 -11.27
CA GLY A 44 22.90 5.01 -10.67
C GLY A 44 22.97 5.03 -9.14
N ASP A 45 22.42 6.08 -8.51
CA ASP A 45 22.38 6.27 -7.06
C ASP A 45 21.18 5.57 -6.40
N TYR A 46 21.21 5.48 -5.07
CA TYR A 46 20.13 4.93 -4.26
C TYR A 46 19.21 6.05 -3.75
N ALA A 47 17.90 5.82 -3.85
CA ALA A 47 16.85 6.72 -3.37
C ALA A 47 15.86 5.98 -2.46
N PHE A 48 15.19 6.73 -1.57
CA PHE A 48 14.12 6.21 -0.72
C PHE A 48 12.76 6.38 -1.40
N GLU A 49 11.95 5.33 -1.39
CA GLU A 49 10.56 5.30 -1.83
C GLU A 49 9.65 5.11 -0.60
N ALA A 50 8.62 5.95 -0.47
CA ALA A 50 7.65 5.95 0.61
C ALA A 50 6.23 5.86 0.07
#